data_AF-A0A4P7LCB3-F1
#
_entry.id   AF-A0A4P7LCB3-F1
#
_cell.length_a   1.000
_cell.length_b   1.000
_cell.length_c   1.000
_cell.angle_alpha   90.00
_cell.angle_beta   90.00
_cell.angle_gamma   90.00
#
_symmetry.space_group_name_H-M   'P 1'
#
loop_
_entity.id
_entity.type
_entity.pdbx_description
1 polymer ?
#
loop_
_entity_poly.entity_id
_entity_poly.type
_entity_poly.pdbx_seq_one_letter_code
_entity_poly.pdbx_strand_id
1 'polypeptide(L)'
;MALMNSLRAKGPMPRHRLAAASRLSAAELTRALKSARQMGVVAYAGEPDMAAQADSLLVLTGRPLPPPRKVTPAARDNSPHFQPLLDAWGIARPGRRQAP
;
A
#
# COMPACT_ATOMS: atom_id res chain seq x y z
N MET A 1 6.48 -6.36 11.92
CA MET A 1 7.27 -7.61 12.08
C MET A 1 6.45 -8.82 12.55
N ALA A 2 5.32 -8.64 13.25
CA ALA A 2 4.51 -9.75 13.79
C ALA A 2 4.06 -10.81 12.75
N LEU A 3 3.66 -10.38 11.55
CA LEU A 3 3.21 -11.29 10.47
C LEU A 3 4.31 -12.23 9.97
N MET A 4 5.49 -11.68 9.65
CA MET A 4 6.67 -12.43 9.20
C MET A 4 7.15 -13.40 10.28
N ASN A 5 7.22 -12.94 11.53
CA ASN A 5 7.65 -13.76 12.65
C ASN A 5 6.69 -14.93 12.90
N SER A 6 5.38 -14.71 12.73
CA SER A 6 4.37 -15.75 12.87
C SER A 6 4.53 -16.84 11.80
N LEU A 7 4.74 -16.45 10.53
CA LEU A 7 4.97 -17.40 9.44
C LEU A 7 6.31 -18.13 9.57
N ARG A 8 7.34 -17.46 10.08
CA ARG A 8 8.66 -18.09 10.31
C ARG A 8 8.61 -19.10 11.47
N ALA A 9 7.91 -18.77 12.56
CA ALA A 9 7.86 -19.61 13.75
C ALA A 9 6.89 -20.78 13.63
N LYS A 10 5.74 -20.58 12.97
CA LYS A 10 4.65 -21.59 12.90
C LYS A 10 4.48 -22.22 11.51
N GLY A 11 5.20 -21.72 10.51
CA GLY A 11 5.13 -22.24 9.14
C GLY A 11 3.92 -21.72 8.33
N PRO A 12 3.66 -22.36 7.18
CA PRO A 12 2.53 -22.05 6.29
C PRO A 12 1.20 -22.12 7.03
N MET A 13 0.36 -21.10 6.89
CA MET A 13 -0.95 -21.11 7.56
C MET A 13 -2.00 -20.31 6.78
N PRO A 14 -3.30 -20.65 6.95
CA PRO A 14 -4.38 -19.92 6.31
C PRO A 14 -4.58 -18.55 6.96
N ARG A 15 -5.28 -17.67 6.24
CA ARG A 15 -5.45 -16.26 6.61
C ARG A 15 -6.05 -16.07 8.00
N HIS A 16 -7.06 -16.86 8.37
CA HIS A 16 -7.73 -16.76 9.66
C HIS A 16 -6.80 -17.11 10.83
N ARG A 17 -5.94 -18.14 10.68
CA ARG A 17 -4.94 -18.50 11.68
C ARG A 17 -3.81 -17.48 11.77
N LEU A 18 -3.44 -16.87 10.64
CA LEU A 18 -2.43 -15.82 10.60
C LEU A 18 -2.90 -14.55 11.33
N ALA A 19 -4.17 -14.18 11.20
CA ALA A 19 -4.77 -13.07 11.94
C ALA A 19 -4.60 -13.26 13.45
N ALA A 20 -5.00 -14.44 13.95
CA ALA A 20 -4.90 -14.80 15.36
C ALA A 20 -3.44 -14.86 15.85
N ALA A 21 -2.53 -15.45 15.06
CA ALA A 21 -1.12 -15.57 15.43
C ALA A 21 -0.39 -14.21 15.47
N SER A 22 -0.76 -13.29 14.57
CA SER A 22 -0.11 -11.98 14.46
C SER A 22 -0.77 -10.89 15.32
N ARG A 23 -1.92 -11.18 15.96
CA ARG A 23 -2.74 -10.24 16.74
C ARG A 23 -3.10 -8.97 15.94
N LEU A 24 -3.33 -9.12 14.63
CA LEU A 24 -3.71 -8.03 13.74
C LEU A 24 -5.22 -8.01 13.52
N SER A 25 -5.81 -6.82 13.40
CA SER A 25 -7.19 -6.67 12.93
C SER A 25 -7.32 -7.10 11.47
N ALA A 26 -8.55 -7.37 11.01
CA ALA A 26 -8.81 -7.79 9.63
C ALA A 26 -8.33 -6.74 8.60
N ALA A 27 -8.47 -5.45 8.90
CA ALA A 27 -8.05 -4.36 8.03
C ALA A 27 -6.50 -4.27 7.94
N GLU A 28 -5.82 -4.36 9.09
CA GLU A 28 -4.36 -4.35 9.16
C GLU A 28 -3.75 -5.57 8.48
N LEU A 29 -4.34 -6.75 8.70
CA LEU A 29 -3.91 -7.98 8.04
C LEU A 29 -4.02 -7.88 6.52
N THR A 30 -5.12 -7.33 6.00
CA THR A 30 -5.30 -7.12 4.55
C THR A 30 -4.21 -6.20 4.00
N ARG A 31 -3.96 -5.08 4.69
CA ARG A 31 -2.94 -4.10 4.28
C ARG A 31 -1.55 -4.72 4.32
N ALA A 32 -1.22 -5.43 5.39
CA ALA A 32 0.06 -6.09 5.57
C ALA A 32 0.30 -7.20 4.55
N LEU A 33 -0.73 -8.01 4.24
CA LEU A 33 -0.62 -9.03 3.20
C LEU A 33 -0.49 -8.42 1.82
N LYS A 34 -1.24 -7.35 1.51
CA LYS A 34 -1.12 -6.63 0.24
C LYS A 34 0.30 -6.11 0.05
N SER A 35 0.86 -5.42 1.04
CA SER A 35 2.23 -4.90 0.94
C SER A 35 3.26 -6.01 0.89
N ALA A 36 3.13 -7.06 1.70
CA ALA A 36 4.05 -8.21 1.69
C ALA A 36 4.05 -8.96 0.35
N ARG A 37 2.89 -9.09 -0.31
CA ARG A 37 2.78 -9.65 -1.67
C ARG A 37 3.39 -8.72 -2.72
N GLN A 38 3.14 -7.42 -2.63
CA GLN A 38 3.77 -6.43 -3.53
C GLN A 38 5.30 -6.44 -3.43
N MET A 39 5.84 -6.67 -2.24
CA MET A 39 7.28 -6.82 -2.01
C MET A 39 7.81 -8.23 -2.34
N GLY A 40 6.94 -9.18 -2.71
CA GLY A 40 7.31 -10.55 -3.05
C GLY A 40 7.81 -11.39 -1.87
N VAL A 41 7.48 -11.02 -0.63
CA VAL A 41 7.95 -11.68 0.61
C VAL A 41 6.99 -12.78 1.08
N VAL A 42 5.70 -12.65 0.75
CA VAL A 42 4.66 -13.63 1.03
C VAL A 42 3.97 -14.04 -0.26
N ALA A 43 3.70 -15.33 -0.41
CA ALA A 43 2.91 -15.90 -1.49
C ALA A 43 1.86 -16.87 -0.94
N TYR A 44 0.91 -17.26 -1.79
CA TYR A 44 0.07 -18.42 -1.51
C TYR A 44 0.86 -19.68 -1.88
N ALA A 45 0.68 -20.77 -1.12
CA ALA A 45 1.18 -22.09 -1.50
C ALA A 45 0.29 -22.63 -2.62
N GLY A 46 0.66 -22.34 -3.87
CA GLY A 46 -0.07 -22.74 -5.07
C GLY A 46 -0.94 -21.64 -5.67
N GLU A 47 -1.61 -21.96 -6.78
CA GLU A 47 -2.55 -21.06 -7.44
C GLU A 47 -3.81 -20.91 -6.58
N PRO A 48 -4.11 -19.69 -6.10
CA PRO A 48 -5.28 -19.47 -5.29
C PRO A 48 -6.52 -19.58 -6.17
N ASP A 49 -7.33 -20.61 -5.92
CA ASP A 49 -8.69 -20.63 -6.46
C ASP A 49 -9.44 -19.42 -5.88
N MET A 50 -9.99 -18.58 -6.76
CA MET A 50 -10.61 -17.30 -6.39
C MET A 50 -11.76 -17.50 -5.39
N ALA A 51 -12.39 -18.69 -5.40
CA ALA A 51 -13.45 -19.07 -4.48
C ALA A 51 -12.95 -19.45 -3.07
N ALA A 52 -11.68 -19.83 -2.89
CA ALA A 52 -11.15 -20.44 -1.66
C ALA A 52 -9.95 -19.68 -1.05
N GLN A 53 -9.81 -18.38 -1.32
CA GLN A 53 -8.71 -17.56 -0.78
C GLN A 53 -8.66 -17.46 0.76
N ALA A 54 -9.73 -17.83 1.47
CA ALA A 54 -9.76 -17.82 2.93
C ALA A 54 -8.91 -18.96 3.54
N ASP A 55 -8.83 -20.10 2.82
CA ASP A 55 -8.19 -21.33 3.29
C ASP A 55 -6.84 -21.59 2.60
N SER A 56 -6.50 -20.81 1.58
CA SER A 56 -5.19 -20.89 0.95
C SER A 56 -4.07 -20.57 1.95
N LEU A 57 -3.06 -21.44 1.95
CA LEU A 57 -1.93 -21.34 2.87
C LEU A 57 -1.01 -20.20 2.42
N LEU A 58 -0.67 -19.32 3.34
CA LEU A 58 0.29 -18.24 3.11
C LEU A 58 1.69 -18.70 3.54
N VAL A 59 2.67 -18.47 2.67
CA VAL A 59 4.06 -18.90 2.85
C VAL A 59 5.03 -17.76 2.68
N LEU A 60 6.16 -17.83 3.41
CA LEU A 60 7.30 -16.97 3.16
C LEU A 60 8.01 -17.45 1.89
N THR A 61 8.28 -16.54 0.98
CA THR A 61 9.01 -16.85 -0.28
C THR A 61 10.52 -17.00 -0.07
N GLY A 62 11.03 -16.70 1.13
CA GLY A 62 12.46 -16.65 1.42
C GLY A 62 13.15 -15.37 0.90
N ARG A 63 12.44 -14.50 0.17
CA ARG A 63 13.01 -13.22 -0.28
C ARG A 63 13.26 -12.29 0.91
N PRO A 64 14.44 -11.66 1.00
CA PRO A 64 14.69 -10.65 2.01
C PRO A 64 13.73 -9.46 1.81
N LEU A 65 13.27 -8.87 2.92
CA LEU A 65 12.49 -7.64 2.87
C LEU A 65 13.34 -6.56 2.17
N PRO A 66 12.77 -5.83 1.19
CA PRO A 66 13.48 -4.71 0.61
C PRO A 66 13.81 -3.70 1.72
N PRO A 67 14.99 -3.05 1.64
CA PRO A 67 15.40 -2.10 2.65
C PRO A 67 14.34 -0.99 2.78
N PRO A 68 14.08 -0.48 3.99
CA PRO A 68 13.12 0.59 4.20
C PRO A 68 13.52 1.79 3.34
N ARG A 69 12.69 2.11 2.34
CA ARG A 69 12.89 3.31 1.53
C ARG A 69 12.77 4.50 2.48
N LYS A 70 13.88 5.21 2.69
CA LYS A 70 13.86 6.54 3.31
C LYS A 70 13.13 7.44 2.32
N VAL A 71 11.81 7.56 2.46
CA VAL A 71 11.05 8.58 1.75
C VAL A 71 11.46 9.89 2.40
N THR A 72 12.41 10.58 1.77
CA THR A 72 12.65 11.99 2.09
C THR A 72 11.32 12.68 1.82
N PRO A 73 10.66 13.27 2.85
CA PRO A 73 9.44 14.02 2.59
C PRO A 73 9.79 15.08 1.54
N ALA A 74 8.94 15.23 0.52
CA ALA A 74 9.09 16.31 -0.43
C ALA A 74 9.20 17.61 0.38
N ALA A 75 10.21 18.43 0.07
CA ALA A 75 10.35 19.72 0.70
C ALA A 75 9.00 20.44 0.60
N ARG A 76 8.42 20.81 1.75
CA ARG A 76 7.22 21.64 1.76
C ARG A 76 7.64 22.98 1.18
N ASP A 77 7.35 23.15 -0.10
CA ASP A 77 7.44 24.45 -0.73
C ASP A 77 6.34 25.30 -0.08
N ASN A 78 6.74 26.16 0.86
CA ASN A 78 5.85 27.07 1.59
C ASN A 78 5.43 28.27 0.73
N SER A 79 5.60 28.19 -0.58
CA SER A 79 5.11 29.20 -1.50
C SER A 79 3.61 29.00 -1.73
N PRO A 80 2.75 30.00 -1.44
CA PRO A 80 1.34 29.95 -1.76
C PRO A 80 1.15 30.06 -3.28
N HIS A 81 1.44 28.99 -4.01
CA HIS A 81 1.17 28.89 -5.44
C HIS A 81 -0.31 28.59 -5.68
N PHE A 82 -1.19 29.49 -5.23
CA PHE A 82 -2.54 29.53 -5.78
C PHE A 82 -2.46 30.20 -7.16
N GLN A 83 -2.01 29.42 -8.15
CA GLN A 83 -2.17 29.80 -9.56
C GLN A 83 -3.66 29.60 -9.90
N PRO A 84 -4.40 30.65 -10.29
CA PRO A 84 -5.77 30.49 -10.77
C PRO A 84 -5.81 29.46 -11.91
N LEU A 85 -6.80 28.55 -11.90
CA LEU A 85 -6.93 27.47 -12.90
C LEU A 85 -6.89 27.99 -14.36
N LEU A 86 -7.41 29.19 -14.59
CA LEU A 86 -7.38 29.84 -15.90
C LEU A 86 -5.95 30.18 -16.35
N ASP A 87 -5.08 30.59 -15.42
CA ASP A 87 -3.69 30.95 -15.70
C ASP A 87 -2.84 29.70 -15.93
N ALA A 88 -3.13 28.59 -15.21
CA ALA A 88 -2.47 27.30 -15.42
C ALA A 88 -2.78 26.68 -16.79
N TRP A 89 -3.94 27.00 -17.38
CA TRP A 89 -4.35 26.54 -18.71
C TRP A 89 -4.07 27.56 -19.82
N GLY A 90 -3.38 28.67 -19.53
CA GLY A 90 -3.04 29.68 -20.52
C GLY A 90 -4.25 30.43 -21.11
N ILE A 91 -5.39 30.40 -20.42
CA ILE A 91 -6.62 31.03 -20.87
C ILE A 91 -6.59 32.50 -20.45
N ALA A 92 -6.35 33.39 -21.41
CA ALA A 92 -6.39 34.83 -21.19
C ALA A 92 -7.78 35.26 -20.67
N ARG A 93 -7.81 36.00 -19.55
CA ARG A 93 -9.07 36.56 -19.04
C ARG A 93 -9.62 37.56 -20.07
N PRO A 94 -10.92 37.49 -20.42
CA PRO A 94 -11.52 38.51 -21.25
C PRO A 94 -11.41 39.86 -20.53
N GLY A 95 -10.77 40.83 -21.18
CA GLY A 95 -10.60 42.17 -20.65
C GLY A 95 -11.96 42.75 -20.27
N ARG A 96 -12.09 43.27 -19.04
CA ARG A 96 -13.27 44.03 -18.64
C ARG A 96 -13.40 45.20 -19.60
N ARG A 97 -14.37 45.11 -20.51
CA ARG A 97 -14.90 46.25 -21.24
C ARG A 97 -15.43 47.22 -20.18
N GLN A 98 -14.67 48.28 -19.88
CA GLN A 98 -15.24 49.46 -19.24
C GLN A 98 -16.30 49.98 -20.21
N ALA A 99 -17.56 49.78 -19.85
CA ALA A 99 -18.65 50.51 -20.48
C ALA A 99 -18.57 51.97 -19.99
N PRO A 100 -18.86 52.95 -20.86
CA PRO A 100 -18.74 54.37 -20.56
C PRO A 100 -19.67 54.83 -19.43
#